data_AF-A0A956R8E8-F1
#
_entry.id   AF-A0A956R8E8-F1
#
_cell.length_a   1.000
_cell.length_b   1.000
_cell.length_c   1.000
_cell.angle_alpha   90.00
_cell.angle_beta   90.00
_cell.angle_gamma   90.00
#
_symmetry.space_group_name_H-M   'P 1'
#
loop_
_entity.id
_entity.type
_entity.pdbx_description
1 polymer ?
#
loop_
_entity_poly.entity_id
_entity_poly.type
_entity_poly.pdbx_seq_one_letter_code
_entity_poly.pdbx_strand_id
1 'polypeptide(L)'
;MSIELSDQPVFKLGIDAGSCRFEVRLNDVPILRSDAALPFDVEFPVSEWIVRGPNRLAALVSPPPVWDEGGEEQLERERFDPAESALRLTLWVKRNGAPREERRAITTLNFVARDVAEPATSAPAGPPPVGSTGPTAAAGPASDPTPGAGEGWQSSAPAGRYDSQRAFGRDDAQGDVMVSEVTFERNDEPPHEAFLFRDVGMRSPFPRWAWEDGLTIADDDSTHAALLAEYERVWSLLLARDVAGIEQLQQTKAAEYQAAYYLDAARLRDALPLVDLMQSEDLRLQPLLRDLELRVFGEGRLARLVDEDGDSPIVFVGPGEIGYFVELTYARTDDGWRLVR
;
A
#
# COMPACT_ATOMS: atom_id res chain seq x y z
N MET A 1 2.53 20.63 26.71
CA MET A 1 1.41 21.16 25.90
C MET A 1 1.42 20.36 24.61
N SER A 2 0.41 19.52 24.39
CA SER A 2 0.37 18.51 23.32
C SER A 2 -0.12 19.14 22.02
N ILE A 3 0.58 18.87 20.93
CA ILE A 3 0.22 19.25 19.56
C ILE A 3 -0.57 18.06 18.99
N GLU A 4 -1.84 18.27 18.66
CA GLU A 4 -2.78 17.24 18.22
C GLU A 4 -3.04 17.39 16.71
N LEU A 5 -2.82 16.31 15.95
CA LEU A 5 -3.53 16.10 14.68
C LEU A 5 -5.01 16.38 14.93
N SER A 6 -5.71 17.00 13.97
CA SER A 6 -7.12 17.44 14.11
C SER A 6 -7.96 16.50 14.96
N ASP A 7 -8.88 17.01 15.78
CA ASP A 7 -9.89 16.19 16.48
C ASP A 7 -10.50 15.20 15.47
N GLN A 8 -10.13 13.92 15.58
CA GLN A 8 -10.54 12.83 14.69
C GLN A 8 -9.98 12.88 13.24
N PRO A 9 -8.66 12.65 13.01
CA PRO A 9 -8.12 12.59 11.65
C PRO A 9 -8.52 11.27 10.96
N VAL A 10 -8.81 11.36 9.67
CA VAL A 10 -9.00 10.21 8.78
C VAL A 10 -7.91 10.23 7.73
N PHE A 11 -7.18 9.12 7.62
CA PHE A 11 -6.10 8.95 6.67
C PHE A 11 -6.59 8.22 5.44
N LYS A 12 -6.04 8.62 4.29
CA LYS A 12 -6.33 7.99 3.01
C LYS A 12 -5.07 7.86 2.19
N LEU A 13 -4.98 6.79 1.42
CA LEU A 13 -3.92 6.58 0.46
C LEU A 13 -4.48 6.77 -0.95
N GLY A 14 -3.99 7.81 -1.63
CA GLY A 14 -4.25 8.01 -3.06
C GLY A 14 -3.19 7.31 -3.89
N ILE A 15 -3.61 6.61 -4.94
CA ILE A 15 -2.76 5.85 -5.86
C ILE A 15 -3.10 6.30 -7.27
N ASP A 16 -2.12 6.81 -8.00
CA ASP A 16 -2.20 7.22 -9.40
C ASP A 16 -1.08 6.49 -10.14
N ALA A 17 -1.43 5.51 -10.97
CA ALA A 17 -0.51 4.63 -11.66
C ALA A 17 -0.83 4.56 -13.15
N GLY A 18 0.20 4.41 -13.98
CA GLY A 18 0.09 4.20 -15.41
C GLY A 18 1.15 3.21 -15.89
N SER A 19 0.77 2.34 -16.82
CA SER A 19 1.67 1.45 -17.56
C SER A 19 2.63 0.64 -16.67
N CYS A 20 2.23 0.20 -15.47
CA CYS A 20 3.05 -0.65 -14.60
C CYS A 20 2.19 -1.56 -13.72
N ARG A 21 2.77 -2.70 -13.32
CA ARG A 21 2.24 -3.53 -12.23
C ARG A 21 2.78 -2.99 -10.92
N PHE A 22 2.01 -3.11 -9.84
CA PHE A 22 2.47 -2.62 -8.55
C PHE A 22 1.83 -3.34 -7.36
N GLU A 23 2.50 -3.28 -6.23
CA GLU A 23 1.96 -3.57 -4.90
C GLU A 23 2.30 -2.40 -3.96
N VAL A 24 1.28 -1.80 -3.36
CA VAL A 24 1.44 -0.71 -2.39
C VAL A 24 1.33 -1.29 -0.98
N ARG A 25 2.29 -0.93 -0.13
CA ARG A 25 2.32 -1.33 1.28
C ARG A 25 2.31 -0.15 2.23
N LEU A 26 1.68 -0.33 3.38
CA LEU A 26 1.77 0.56 4.54
C LEU A 26 2.12 -0.27 5.78
N ASN A 27 3.24 0.03 6.44
CA ASN A 27 3.75 -0.75 7.57
C ASN A 27 3.93 -2.23 7.25
N ASP A 28 4.51 -2.51 6.07
CA ASP A 28 4.66 -3.85 5.51
C ASP A 28 3.33 -4.58 5.23
N VAL A 29 2.18 -3.93 5.38
CA VAL A 29 0.87 -4.50 5.04
C VAL A 29 0.53 -4.20 3.57
N PRO A 30 0.22 -5.20 2.73
CA PRO A 30 -0.27 -4.94 1.38
C PRO A 30 -1.65 -4.28 1.44
N ILE A 31 -1.75 -3.08 0.86
CA ILE A 31 -3.00 -2.30 0.82
C ILE A 31 -3.72 -2.50 -0.52
N LEU A 32 -2.95 -2.55 -1.61
CA LEU A 32 -3.48 -2.81 -2.93
C LEU A 32 -2.39 -3.42 -3.81
N ARG A 33 -2.78 -4.37 -4.64
CA ARG A 33 -1.98 -4.92 -5.74
C ARG A 33 -2.72 -4.74 -7.06
N SER A 34 -1.98 -4.47 -8.14
CA SER A 34 -2.46 -4.52 -9.52
C SER A 34 -1.45 -5.26 -10.37
N ASP A 35 -1.83 -6.44 -10.86
CA ASP A 35 -1.05 -7.19 -11.84
C ASP A 35 -1.34 -6.75 -13.29
N ALA A 36 -2.38 -5.93 -13.47
CA ALA A 36 -2.66 -5.26 -14.73
C ALA A 36 -1.86 -3.95 -14.82
N ALA A 37 -1.22 -3.72 -15.96
CA ALA A 37 -0.51 -2.47 -16.27
C ALA A 37 -1.44 -1.34 -16.72
N LEU A 38 -2.71 -1.36 -16.30
CA LEU A 38 -3.73 -0.38 -16.74
C LEU A 38 -3.63 0.93 -15.95
N PRO A 39 -4.04 2.07 -16.55
CA PRO A 39 -4.19 3.32 -15.81
C PRO A 39 -5.11 3.15 -14.61
N PHE A 40 -4.70 3.69 -13.47
CA PHE A 40 -5.34 3.43 -12.20
C PHE A 40 -5.29 4.69 -11.32
N ASP A 41 -6.45 5.26 -10.97
CA ASP A 41 -6.57 6.42 -10.07
C ASP A 41 -7.65 6.13 -9.03
N VAL A 42 -7.22 5.89 -7.78
CA VAL A 42 -8.11 5.52 -6.69
C VAL A 42 -7.61 6.08 -5.36
N GLU A 43 -8.50 6.01 -4.36
CA GLU A 43 -8.20 6.46 -3.02
C GLU A 43 -8.90 5.60 -1.98
N PHE A 44 -8.11 4.99 -1.09
CA PHE A 44 -8.63 4.12 -0.04
C PHE A 44 -8.44 4.73 1.34
N PRO A 45 -9.37 4.47 2.26
CA PRO A 45 -9.15 4.80 3.66
C PRO A 45 -8.10 3.84 4.26
N VAL A 46 -7.19 4.36 5.09
CA VAL A 46 -6.06 3.59 5.66
C VAL A 46 -5.81 3.91 7.14
N SER A 47 -6.79 4.52 7.83
CA SER A 47 -6.64 4.93 9.24
C SER A 47 -6.29 3.76 10.17
N GLU A 48 -6.87 2.59 9.91
CA GLU A 48 -6.69 1.34 10.65
C GLU A 48 -5.30 0.71 10.48
N TRP A 49 -4.48 1.28 9.61
CA TRP A 49 -3.09 0.88 9.38
C TRP A 49 -2.08 1.87 9.96
N ILE A 50 -2.53 3.07 10.36
CA ILE A 50 -1.64 4.10 10.89
C ILE A 50 -1.30 3.79 12.36
N VAL A 51 -0.02 3.63 12.64
CA VAL A 51 0.50 3.38 13.99
C VAL A 51 1.11 4.66 14.59
N ARG A 52 1.34 4.63 15.91
CA ARG A 52 2.07 5.70 16.59
C ARG A 52 3.57 5.57 16.31
N GLY A 53 4.17 6.63 15.76
CA GLY A 53 5.61 6.67 15.47
C GLY A 53 5.86 6.54 13.96
N PRO A 54 6.90 5.80 13.54
CA PRO A 54 7.23 5.63 12.13
C PRO A 54 6.16 4.81 11.42
N ASN A 55 5.68 5.32 10.29
CA ASN A 55 4.81 4.60 9.37
C ASN A 55 5.53 4.45 8.02
N ARG A 56 5.78 3.22 7.56
CA ARG A 56 6.48 2.97 6.30
C ARG A 56 5.50 2.94 5.13
N LEU A 57 5.59 3.89 4.22
CA LEU A 57 4.89 3.86 2.93
C LEU A 57 5.83 3.28 1.88
N ALA A 58 5.45 2.17 1.24
CA ALA A 58 6.27 1.48 0.26
C ALA A 58 5.48 1.08 -0.99
N ALA A 59 6.21 0.88 -2.09
CA ALA A 59 5.71 0.36 -3.34
C ALA A 59 6.72 -0.63 -3.94
N LEU A 60 6.24 -1.78 -4.37
CA LEU A 60 6.91 -2.62 -5.35
C LEU A 60 6.30 -2.27 -6.72
N VAL A 61 7.13 -1.93 -7.69
CA VAL A 61 6.70 -1.54 -9.04
C VAL A 61 7.43 -2.40 -10.04
N SER A 62 6.68 -3.06 -10.91
CA SER A 62 7.22 -3.90 -11.97
C SER A 62 6.74 -3.31 -13.31
N PRO A 63 7.61 -2.61 -14.06
CA PRO A 63 7.31 -2.19 -15.42
C PRO A 63 6.92 -3.42 -16.27
N PRO A 64 6.09 -3.25 -17.31
CA PRO A 64 5.85 -4.32 -18.27
C PRO A 64 7.20 -4.78 -18.83
N PRO A 65 7.42 -6.10 -18.99
CA PRO A 65 8.70 -6.60 -19.46
C PRO A 65 8.98 -6.08 -20.87
N VAL A 66 10.26 -5.83 -21.16
CA VAL A 66 10.71 -5.56 -22.53
C VAL A 66 10.76 -6.91 -23.24
N TRP A 67 9.67 -7.26 -23.92
CA TRP A 67 9.57 -8.53 -24.64
C TRP A 67 10.61 -8.62 -25.76
N ASP A 68 11.09 -9.81 -26.09
CA ASP A 68 11.81 -10.07 -27.35
C ASP A 68 10.79 -10.42 -28.45
N GLU A 69 11.10 -10.15 -29.72
CA GLU A 69 10.13 -10.27 -30.82
C GLU A 69 9.61 -11.72 -31.03
N GLY A 70 8.36 -12.06 -30.65
CA GLY A 70 7.75 -13.31 -31.17
C GLY A 70 6.49 -13.97 -30.57
N GLY A 71 5.70 -13.37 -29.65
CA GLY A 71 4.56 -14.06 -29.01
C GLY A 71 3.20 -13.31 -28.99
N GLU A 72 2.15 -13.94 -28.43
CA GLU A 72 0.82 -13.32 -28.10
C GLU A 72 0.94 -12.00 -27.30
N GLU A 73 2.12 -11.75 -26.75
CA GLU A 73 2.69 -10.53 -26.15
C GLU A 73 2.72 -9.29 -27.06
N GLN A 74 2.50 -9.44 -28.37
CA GLN A 74 2.47 -8.29 -29.30
C GLN A 74 1.33 -7.30 -29.00
N LEU A 75 0.19 -7.78 -28.49
CA LEU A 75 -0.94 -6.93 -28.10
C LEU A 75 -0.66 -6.10 -26.84
N GLU A 76 0.18 -6.60 -25.92
CA GLU A 76 0.58 -5.83 -24.73
C GLU A 76 1.65 -4.79 -25.08
N ARG A 77 2.59 -5.11 -25.98
CA ARG A 77 3.58 -4.16 -26.52
C ARG A 77 2.94 -2.93 -27.16
N GLU A 78 1.87 -3.11 -27.95
CA GLU A 78 1.18 -1.99 -28.58
C GLU A 78 0.38 -1.13 -27.58
N ARG A 79 0.10 -1.66 -26.38
CA ARG A 79 -0.74 -0.99 -25.38
C ARG A 79 0.07 -0.26 -24.30
N PHE A 80 1.29 -0.69 -24.01
CA PHE A 80 2.05 -0.16 -22.89
C PHE A 80 3.47 0.19 -23.30
N ASP A 81 3.81 1.47 -23.17
CA ASP A 81 5.19 1.94 -23.26
C ASP A 81 5.85 1.84 -21.86
N PRO A 82 6.90 1.02 -21.67
CA PRO A 82 7.62 0.98 -20.40
C PRO A 82 8.20 2.34 -19.98
N ALA A 83 8.46 3.25 -20.93
CA ALA A 83 8.88 4.62 -20.63
C ALA A 83 7.76 5.51 -20.07
N GLU A 84 6.51 5.04 -20.12
CA GLU A 84 5.35 5.67 -19.50
C GLU A 84 5.00 5.07 -18.13
N SER A 85 5.72 4.02 -17.68
CA SER A 85 5.49 3.44 -16.35
C SER A 85 5.66 4.48 -15.26
N ALA A 86 4.58 4.80 -14.54
CA ALA A 86 4.60 5.78 -13.47
C ALA A 86 3.70 5.32 -12.31
N LEU A 87 4.12 5.65 -11.09
CA LEU A 87 3.34 5.45 -9.88
C LEU A 87 3.51 6.65 -8.96
N ARG A 88 2.40 7.20 -8.48
CA ARG A 88 2.33 8.23 -7.45
C ARG A 88 1.48 7.73 -6.31
N LEU A 89 2.09 7.66 -5.13
CA LEU A 89 1.38 7.42 -3.87
C LEU A 89 1.32 8.71 -3.08
N THR A 90 0.14 9.06 -2.56
CA THR A 90 -0.02 10.20 -1.67
C THR A 90 -0.77 9.80 -0.42
N LEU A 91 -0.12 9.99 0.74
CA LEU A 91 -0.78 9.83 2.03
C LEU A 91 -1.48 11.15 2.39
N TRP A 92 -2.81 11.11 2.38
CA TRP A 92 -3.68 12.22 2.73
C TRP A 92 -4.18 12.11 4.15
N VAL A 93 -4.48 13.26 4.74
CA VAL A 93 -5.25 13.36 5.98
C VAL A 93 -6.30 14.45 5.88
N LYS A 94 -7.44 14.22 6.52
CA LYS A 94 -8.50 15.22 6.70
C LYS A 94 -9.19 15.00 8.04
N ARG A 95 -9.96 15.99 8.50
CA ARG A 95 -10.86 15.78 9.64
C ARG A 95 -11.99 14.82 9.25
N ASN A 96 -12.46 14.02 10.19
CA ASN A 96 -13.65 13.21 9.99
C ASN A 96 -14.86 14.08 9.60
N GLY A 97 -15.66 13.62 8.64
CA GLY A 97 -16.79 14.38 8.08
C GLY A 97 -16.43 15.58 7.19
N ALA A 98 -15.17 16.05 7.18
CA ALA A 98 -14.76 17.14 6.29
C ALA A 98 -14.82 16.72 4.81
N PRO A 99 -15.11 17.67 3.90
CA PRO A 99 -15.16 17.40 2.46
C PRO A 99 -13.77 17.06 1.89
N ARG A 100 -13.73 16.50 0.67
CA ARG A 100 -12.48 15.98 0.06
C ARG A 100 -11.44 17.08 -0.15
N GLU A 101 -11.88 18.29 -0.46
CA GLU A 101 -11.06 19.47 -0.77
C GLU A 101 -10.29 20.00 0.46
N GLU A 102 -10.74 19.65 1.67
CA GLU A 102 -10.08 20.03 2.92
C GLU A 102 -8.92 19.11 3.31
N ARG A 103 -8.69 18.04 2.55
CA ARG A 103 -7.55 17.15 2.82
C ARG A 103 -6.22 17.84 2.62
N ARG A 104 -5.18 17.32 3.27
CA ARG A 104 -3.79 17.74 3.15
C ARG A 104 -2.92 16.53 2.86
N ALA A 105 -1.98 16.68 1.93
CA ALA A 105 -0.98 15.66 1.68
C ALA A 105 0.07 15.72 2.80
N ILE A 106 0.34 14.58 3.42
CA ILE A 106 1.42 14.43 4.40
C ILE A 106 2.72 14.18 3.66
N THR A 107 2.70 13.26 2.69
CA THR A 107 3.85 12.93 1.85
C THR A 107 3.39 12.36 0.53
N THR A 108 4.29 12.40 -0.45
CA THR A 108 4.13 11.78 -1.76
C THR A 108 5.38 10.95 -2.08
N LEU A 109 5.17 9.75 -2.62
CA LEU A 109 6.18 8.88 -3.20
C LEU A 109 5.91 8.80 -4.70
N ASN A 110 6.89 9.18 -5.53
CA ASN A 110 6.77 9.18 -6.98
C ASN A 110 7.80 8.23 -7.60
N PHE A 111 7.36 7.42 -8.54
CA PHE A 111 8.15 6.60 -9.45
C PHE A 111 7.79 6.98 -10.89
N VAL A 112 8.79 7.12 -11.74
CA VAL A 112 8.66 7.25 -13.19
C VAL A 112 9.79 6.45 -13.80
N ALA A 113 9.47 5.45 -14.60
CA ALA A 113 10.45 4.81 -15.46
C ALA A 113 10.83 5.84 -16.52
N ARG A 114 12.02 6.42 -16.42
CA ARG A 114 12.61 7.09 -17.58
C ARG A 114 13.32 6.04 -18.39
N ASP A 115 13.37 6.27 -19.71
CA ASP A 115 14.29 5.60 -20.62
C ASP A 115 15.62 5.40 -19.89
N VAL A 116 15.84 4.15 -19.47
CA VAL A 116 17.19 3.64 -19.31
C VAL A 116 17.66 3.55 -20.75
N ALA A 117 17.99 4.71 -21.34
CA ALA A 117 18.63 4.76 -22.63
C ALA A 117 19.76 3.76 -22.52
N GLU A 118 19.71 2.70 -23.33
CA GLU A 118 20.74 1.66 -23.35
C GLU A 118 22.07 2.38 -23.16
N PRO A 119 22.89 2.00 -22.16
CA PRO A 119 24.09 2.74 -21.83
C PRO A 119 24.85 2.91 -23.13
N ALA A 120 24.87 4.16 -23.63
CA ALA A 120 25.20 4.44 -25.02
C ALA A 120 26.45 3.65 -25.35
N THR A 121 26.33 2.61 -26.19
CA THR A 121 27.45 1.71 -26.51
C THR A 121 28.62 2.60 -26.83
N SER A 122 29.62 2.59 -25.96
CA SER A 122 30.64 3.62 -25.89
C SER A 122 31.22 3.83 -27.27
N ALA A 123 30.90 4.96 -27.91
CA ALA A 123 31.55 5.35 -29.14
C ALA A 123 33.07 5.40 -28.86
N PRO A 124 33.92 4.86 -29.74
CA PRO A 124 35.36 4.81 -29.51
C PRO A 124 35.90 6.22 -29.26
N ALA A 125 36.67 6.36 -28.17
CA ALA A 125 37.18 7.63 -27.68
C ALA A 125 37.92 8.41 -28.79
N GLY A 126 37.33 9.54 -29.19
CA GLY A 126 38.04 10.57 -29.95
C GLY A 126 39.02 11.33 -29.05
N PRO A 127 40.12 11.87 -29.61
CA PRO A 127 41.16 12.55 -28.83
C PRO A 127 40.66 13.85 -28.19
N PRO A 128 41.24 14.24 -27.04
CA PRO A 128 40.75 15.34 -26.20
C PRO A 128 40.94 16.72 -26.85
N PRO A 129 39.95 17.64 -26.72
CA PRO A 129 40.12 19.03 -27.09
C PRO A 129 40.87 19.83 -26.00
N VAL A 130 41.70 20.77 -26.47
CA VAL A 130 42.57 21.63 -25.67
C VAL A 130 41.83 22.92 -25.25
N GLY A 131 41.71 23.11 -23.92
CA GLY A 131 41.84 24.36 -23.15
C GLY A 131 41.08 25.64 -23.52
N SER A 132 40.28 26.15 -22.58
CA SER A 132 40.14 27.60 -22.31
C SER A 132 39.55 27.86 -20.91
N THR A 133 40.19 28.75 -20.16
CA THR A 133 39.85 29.18 -18.78
C THR A 133 39.32 30.62 -18.76
N GLY A 134 38.23 30.89 -18.04
CA GLY A 134 37.74 32.25 -17.75
C GLY A 134 36.70 32.30 -16.60
N PRO A 135 36.54 33.43 -15.88
CA PRO A 135 36.32 33.42 -14.43
C PRO A 135 34.89 33.69 -13.91
N THR A 136 34.76 33.36 -12.63
CA THR A 136 33.65 33.28 -11.67
C THR A 136 32.90 34.59 -11.34
N ALA A 137 31.57 34.50 -11.12
CA ALA A 137 30.78 35.53 -10.45
C ALA A 137 29.66 34.98 -9.52
N ALA A 138 29.74 35.43 -8.26
CA ALA A 138 28.75 35.70 -7.20
C ALA A 138 27.48 34.86 -6.96
N ALA A 139 27.29 34.52 -5.68
CA ALA A 139 26.19 33.77 -5.07
C ALA A 139 24.91 34.60 -4.83
N GLY A 140 23.75 33.98 -5.13
CA GLY A 140 22.40 34.40 -4.73
C GLY A 140 21.78 33.40 -3.73
N PRO A 141 20.61 33.71 -3.15
CA PRO A 141 20.05 33.01 -1.98
C PRO A 141 19.42 31.64 -2.32
N ALA A 142 19.40 30.76 -1.32
CA ALA A 142 18.85 29.38 -1.27
C ALA A 142 17.67 29.14 -2.24
N SER A 143 17.90 28.53 -3.41
CA SER A 143 18.08 27.09 -3.71
C SER A 143 16.76 26.33 -3.83
N ASP A 144 16.29 26.25 -5.09
CA ASP A 144 15.51 25.11 -5.57
C ASP A 144 16.27 23.81 -5.24
N PRO A 145 15.57 22.72 -4.85
CA PRO A 145 16.21 21.43 -4.67
C PRO A 145 16.90 21.06 -5.98
N THR A 146 18.24 21.02 -5.94
CA THR A 146 19.02 20.51 -7.05
C THR A 146 18.59 19.06 -7.26
N PRO A 147 18.03 18.69 -8.41
CA PRO A 147 17.77 17.29 -8.69
C PRO A 147 19.11 16.57 -8.63
N GLY A 148 19.22 15.57 -7.76
CA GLY A 148 20.33 14.62 -7.83
C GLY A 148 20.36 14.08 -9.25
N ALA A 149 21.36 14.51 -10.03
CA ALA A 149 21.50 14.15 -11.42
C ALA A 149 21.98 12.70 -11.49
N GLY A 150 21.03 11.78 -11.46
CA GLY A 150 21.21 10.35 -11.59
C GLY A 150 19.84 9.71 -11.50
N GLU A 151 19.37 9.17 -12.63
CA GLU A 151 18.19 8.30 -12.73
C GLU A 151 16.81 8.99 -12.62
N GLY A 152 15.78 8.32 -13.12
CA GLY A 152 14.55 8.88 -13.70
C GLY A 152 13.54 9.61 -12.80
N TRP A 153 13.98 10.26 -11.73
CA TRP A 153 13.10 10.73 -10.66
C TRP A 153 12.38 12.05 -11.01
N GLN A 154 11.05 12.04 -10.88
CA GLN A 154 10.29 13.25 -10.60
C GLN A 154 10.20 13.41 -9.08
N SER A 155 10.45 14.62 -8.56
CA SER A 155 10.68 14.85 -7.13
C SER A 155 9.52 14.36 -6.26
N SER A 156 9.77 13.34 -5.43
CA SER A 156 8.94 13.02 -4.26
C SER A 156 8.88 14.22 -3.30
N ALA A 157 7.94 14.23 -2.36
CA ALA A 157 7.91 15.29 -1.33
C ALA A 157 9.27 15.35 -0.61
N PRO A 158 9.83 16.54 -0.32
CA PRO A 158 11.14 16.63 0.32
C PRO A 158 11.13 15.95 1.69
N ALA A 159 12.28 15.41 2.12
CA ALA A 159 12.41 15.01 3.52
C ALA A 159 12.44 16.24 4.44
N GLY A 160 12.12 16.02 5.70
CA GLY A 160 12.18 17.07 6.72
C GLY A 160 11.09 16.93 7.77
N ARG A 161 10.88 18.02 8.52
CA ARG A 161 9.82 18.08 9.53
C ARG A 161 8.72 19.02 9.05
N TYR A 162 7.49 18.64 9.35
CA TYR A 162 6.27 19.29 8.91
C TYR A 162 5.37 19.53 10.11
N ASP A 163 4.69 20.67 10.12
CA ASP A 163 3.77 21.05 11.19
C ASP A 163 2.32 20.74 10.76
N SER A 164 1.72 19.74 11.41
CA SER A 164 0.35 19.29 11.17
C SER A 164 -0.70 20.37 11.44
N GLN A 165 -0.40 21.36 12.31
CA GLN A 165 -1.27 22.49 12.61
C GLN A 165 -1.18 23.61 11.56
N ARG A 166 -0.09 23.64 10.78
CA ARG A 166 0.15 24.62 9.71
C ARG A 166 -0.01 23.99 8.33
N ALA A 167 -1.05 23.15 8.19
CA ALA A 167 -1.39 22.45 6.95
C ALA A 167 -0.22 21.66 6.35
N PHE A 168 0.60 21.03 7.22
CA PHE A 168 1.81 20.31 6.83
C PHE A 168 2.80 21.22 6.07
N GLY A 169 2.91 22.48 6.51
CA GLY A 169 4.02 23.34 6.10
C GLY A 169 5.33 22.84 6.69
N ARG A 170 6.41 22.90 5.90
CA ARG A 170 7.75 22.52 6.37
C ARG A 170 8.19 23.43 7.53
N ASP A 171 8.57 22.81 8.63
CA ASP A 171 9.07 23.45 9.85
C ASP A 171 10.15 22.53 10.46
N ASP A 172 11.38 22.66 9.97
CA ASP A 172 12.50 21.81 10.40
C ASP A 172 12.83 21.95 11.91
N ALA A 173 12.41 23.05 12.54
CA ALA A 173 12.65 23.29 13.96
C ALA A 173 11.57 22.67 14.86
N GLN A 174 10.30 22.78 14.49
CA GLN A 174 9.17 22.45 15.39
C GLN A 174 8.17 21.45 14.82
N GLY A 175 8.31 21.02 13.56
CA GLY A 175 7.38 20.09 12.92
C GLY A 175 7.18 18.79 13.71
N ASP A 176 5.92 18.40 13.90
CA ASP A 176 5.50 17.22 14.65
C ASP A 176 5.38 15.96 13.77
N VAL A 177 5.52 16.13 12.45
CA VAL A 177 5.55 15.06 11.47
C VAL A 177 6.92 15.03 10.80
N MET A 178 7.55 13.87 10.78
CA MET A 178 8.86 13.65 10.18
C MET A 178 8.69 12.79 8.93
N VAL A 179 9.25 13.24 7.82
CA VAL A 179 9.26 12.48 6.56
C VAL A 179 10.71 12.18 6.21
N SER A 180 11.07 10.90 6.10
CA SER A 180 12.41 10.46 5.73
C SER A 180 12.71 10.73 4.26
N GLU A 181 13.99 10.63 3.88
CA GLU A 181 14.37 10.47 2.48
C GLU A 181 13.72 9.23 1.87
N VAL A 182 13.51 9.25 0.55
CA VAL A 182 13.06 8.08 -0.20
C VAL A 182 14.24 7.14 -0.36
N THR A 183 14.03 5.87 -0.03
CA THR A 183 14.95 4.79 -0.36
C THR A 183 14.45 4.09 -1.61
N PHE A 184 15.38 3.75 -2.49
CA PHE A 184 15.13 3.08 -3.75
C PHE A 184 16.06 1.88 -3.88
N GLU A 185 15.48 0.74 -4.22
CA GLU A 185 16.19 -0.50 -4.49
C GLU A 185 15.68 -1.04 -5.82
N ARG A 186 16.58 -1.41 -6.72
CA ARG A 186 16.24 -2.00 -8.01
C ARG A 186 16.71 -3.44 -8.04
N ASN A 187 15.83 -4.33 -8.47
CA ASN A 187 16.21 -5.66 -8.91
C ASN A 187 16.55 -5.60 -10.40
N ASP A 188 17.82 -5.79 -10.74
CA ASP A 188 18.27 -5.82 -12.14
C ASP A 188 17.99 -7.17 -12.81
N GLU A 189 17.59 -8.21 -12.06
CA GLU A 189 17.13 -9.47 -12.63
C GLU A 189 15.64 -9.37 -13.00
N PRO A 190 15.20 -9.98 -14.11
CA PRO A 190 13.78 -10.09 -14.44
C PRO A 190 12.97 -10.62 -13.25
N PRO A 191 11.81 -10.02 -12.92
CA PRO A 191 11.03 -9.08 -13.75
C PRO A 191 11.37 -7.58 -13.60
N HIS A 192 12.61 -7.20 -13.31
CA HIS A 192 13.08 -5.80 -13.24
C HIS A 192 12.23 -4.93 -12.29
N GLU A 193 12.19 -5.33 -11.03
CA GLU A 193 11.36 -4.67 -10.04
C GLU A 193 12.05 -3.47 -9.39
N ALA A 194 11.26 -2.45 -9.07
CA ALA A 194 11.66 -1.29 -8.30
C ALA A 194 10.95 -1.34 -6.95
N PHE A 195 11.71 -1.38 -5.86
CA PHE A 195 11.20 -1.22 -4.51
C PHE A 195 11.50 0.18 -4.01
N LEU A 196 10.46 0.91 -3.64
CA LEU A 196 10.54 2.28 -3.15
C LEU A 196 9.90 2.36 -1.78
N PHE A 197 10.53 3.05 -0.84
CA PHE A 197 9.87 3.30 0.43
C PHE A 197 10.35 4.58 1.10
N ARG A 198 9.53 5.07 2.03
CA ARG A 198 9.92 6.11 2.98
C ARG A 198 9.12 5.98 4.27
N ASP A 199 9.70 6.49 5.35
CA ASP A 199 9.10 6.48 6.66
C ASP A 199 8.47 7.86 6.98
N VAL A 200 7.27 7.83 7.54
CA VAL A 200 6.52 8.98 8.02
C VAL A 200 6.32 8.84 9.53
N GLY A 201 7.16 9.50 10.31
CA GLY A 201 7.04 9.58 11.75
C GLY A 201 5.95 10.57 12.16
N MET A 202 4.88 10.10 12.78
CA MET A 202 3.85 10.99 13.31
C MET A 202 3.27 10.47 14.62
N ARG A 203 2.67 11.37 15.39
CA ARG A 203 1.80 10.96 16.51
C ARG A 203 0.51 10.45 15.90
N SER A 204 0.00 9.32 16.37
CA SER A 204 -1.31 8.82 15.96
C SER A 204 -2.27 8.96 17.15
N PRO A 205 -3.50 9.47 16.95
CA PRO A 205 -4.53 9.48 18.00
C PRO A 205 -5.21 8.11 18.16
N PHE A 206 -4.91 7.17 17.27
CA PHE A 206 -5.48 5.84 17.33
C PHE A 206 -4.93 5.04 18.51
N PRO A 207 -5.69 4.06 19.03
CA PRO A 207 -5.15 3.09 19.98
C PRO A 207 -4.05 2.26 19.33
N ARG A 208 -3.37 1.44 20.14
CA ARG A 208 -2.56 0.35 19.57
C ARG A 208 -3.50 -0.67 18.96
N TRP A 209 -3.22 -1.09 17.73
CA TRP A 209 -3.98 -2.14 17.07
C TRP A 209 -3.61 -3.52 17.62
N ALA A 210 -4.54 -4.48 17.57
CA ALA A 210 -4.32 -5.83 18.09
C ALA A 210 -3.11 -6.51 17.43
N TRP A 211 -2.83 -6.20 16.16
CA TRP A 211 -1.68 -6.74 15.45
C TRP A 211 -0.34 -6.11 15.87
N GLU A 212 -0.32 -4.88 16.37
CA GLU A 212 0.92 -4.23 16.85
C GLU A 212 1.51 -4.94 18.08
N ASP A 213 0.66 -5.64 18.83
CA ASP A 213 1.02 -6.44 20.01
C ASP A 213 0.95 -7.95 19.73
N GLY A 214 0.74 -8.33 18.46
CA GLY A 214 0.71 -9.72 18.02
C GLY A 214 2.07 -10.41 18.15
N LEU A 215 2.01 -11.73 18.34
CA LEU A 215 3.16 -12.63 18.31
C LEU A 215 3.74 -12.71 16.90
N THR A 216 5.04 -12.95 16.80
CA THR A 216 5.68 -13.25 15.52
C THR A 216 5.17 -14.58 14.97
N ILE A 217 4.80 -14.56 13.69
CA ILE A 217 4.25 -15.68 12.94
C ILE A 217 5.39 -16.31 12.14
N ALA A 218 5.56 -17.62 12.28
CA ALA A 218 6.52 -18.37 11.47
C ALA A 218 5.90 -18.73 10.12
N ASP A 219 6.68 -18.62 9.05
CA ASP A 219 6.28 -19.06 7.72
C ASP A 219 6.62 -20.55 7.55
N ASP A 220 5.73 -21.42 8.05
CA ASP A 220 5.89 -22.87 8.03
C ASP A 220 4.54 -23.61 7.89
N ASP A 221 4.62 -24.92 7.62
CA ASP A 221 3.46 -25.81 7.44
C ASP A 221 2.54 -25.85 8.66
N SER A 222 3.08 -25.66 9.87
CA SER A 222 2.29 -25.68 11.10
C SER A 222 1.43 -24.43 11.22
N THR A 223 2.00 -23.26 10.91
CA THR A 223 1.27 -22.00 10.83
C THR A 223 0.22 -22.05 9.74
N HIS A 224 0.58 -22.55 8.55
CA HIS A 224 -0.33 -22.72 7.43
C HIS A 224 -1.55 -23.56 7.82
N ALA A 225 -1.33 -24.77 8.36
CA ALA A 225 -2.41 -25.66 8.77
C ALA A 225 -3.30 -25.04 9.87
N ALA A 226 -2.71 -24.33 10.83
CA ALA A 226 -3.45 -23.66 11.89
C ALA A 226 -4.30 -22.50 11.36
N LEU A 227 -3.79 -21.75 10.38
CA LEU A 227 -4.52 -20.65 9.75
C LEU A 227 -5.63 -21.19 8.82
N LEU A 228 -5.37 -22.29 8.10
CA LEU A 228 -6.37 -22.95 7.26
C LEU A 228 -7.59 -23.39 8.08
N ALA A 229 -7.38 -23.89 9.30
CA ALA A 229 -8.48 -24.23 10.22
C ALA A 229 -9.35 -23.01 10.58
N GLU A 230 -8.77 -21.80 10.67
CA GLU A 230 -9.57 -20.58 10.86
C GLU A 230 -10.38 -20.23 9.62
N TYR A 231 -9.81 -20.38 8.42
CA TYR A 231 -10.55 -20.19 7.16
C TYR A 231 -11.69 -21.20 7.01
N GLU A 232 -11.48 -22.47 7.36
CA GLU A 232 -12.54 -23.49 7.40
C GLU A 232 -13.66 -23.12 8.37
N ARG A 233 -13.31 -22.55 9.53
CA ARG A 233 -14.27 -22.05 10.51
C ARG A 233 -15.09 -20.89 9.94
N VAL A 234 -14.45 -19.89 9.31
CA VAL A 234 -15.19 -18.79 8.67
C VAL A 234 -16.09 -19.30 7.56
N TRP A 235 -15.56 -20.14 6.66
CA TRP A 235 -16.31 -20.73 5.56
C TRP A 235 -17.54 -21.51 6.06
N SER A 236 -17.40 -22.28 7.14
CA SER A 236 -18.51 -23.02 7.74
C SER A 236 -19.61 -22.10 8.31
N LEU A 237 -19.23 -20.98 8.95
CA LEU A 237 -20.17 -19.96 9.43
C LEU A 237 -20.91 -19.30 8.27
N LEU A 238 -20.20 -18.97 7.18
CA LEU A 238 -20.79 -18.41 5.97
C LEU A 238 -21.77 -19.39 5.30
N LEU A 239 -21.38 -20.67 5.17
CA LEU A 239 -22.23 -21.72 4.61
C LEU A 239 -23.50 -21.92 5.44
N ALA A 240 -23.36 -21.94 6.77
CA ALA A 240 -24.48 -22.07 7.70
C ALA A 240 -25.33 -20.80 7.82
N ARG A 241 -24.91 -19.69 7.19
CA ARG A 241 -25.48 -18.35 7.36
C ARG A 241 -25.59 -17.92 8.84
N ASP A 242 -24.59 -18.29 9.66
CA ASP A 242 -24.55 -17.96 11.08
C ASP A 242 -24.05 -16.52 11.30
N VAL A 243 -25.00 -15.58 11.25
CA VAL A 243 -24.73 -14.14 11.42
C VAL A 243 -24.09 -13.85 12.77
N ALA A 244 -24.58 -14.47 13.85
CA ALA A 244 -24.06 -14.22 15.20
C ALA A 244 -22.61 -14.71 15.34
N GLY A 245 -22.29 -15.87 14.76
CA GLY A 245 -20.92 -16.39 14.72
C GLY A 245 -19.96 -15.49 13.93
N ILE A 246 -20.41 -14.90 12.80
CA ILE A 246 -19.62 -13.94 12.02
C ILE A 246 -19.43 -12.61 12.75
N GLU A 247 -20.47 -12.07 13.40
CA GLU A 247 -20.35 -10.86 14.22
C GLU A 247 -19.38 -11.07 15.38
N GLN A 248 -19.43 -12.22 16.06
CA GLN A 248 -18.47 -12.57 17.11
C GLN A 248 -17.04 -12.68 16.57
N LEU A 249 -16.86 -13.32 15.42
CA LEU A 249 -15.57 -13.44 14.75
C LEU A 249 -14.96 -12.06 14.43
N GLN A 250 -15.78 -11.11 13.98
CA GLN A 250 -15.35 -9.78 13.54
C GLN A 250 -15.22 -8.76 14.68
N GLN A 251 -15.44 -9.13 15.94
CA GLN A 251 -15.47 -8.18 17.05
C GLN A 251 -14.21 -7.31 17.14
N THR A 252 -13.03 -7.88 16.92
CA THR A 252 -11.76 -7.13 16.89
C THR A 252 -11.70 -6.15 15.72
N LYS A 253 -11.93 -6.63 14.49
CA LYS A 253 -12.03 -5.78 13.28
C LYS A 253 -13.02 -4.63 13.49
N ALA A 254 -14.20 -4.92 14.01
CA ALA A 254 -15.27 -3.95 14.25
C ALA A 254 -14.83 -2.85 15.23
N ALA A 255 -14.21 -3.21 16.35
CA ALA A 255 -13.70 -2.25 17.33
C ALA A 255 -12.60 -1.35 16.75
N GLU A 256 -11.71 -1.92 15.93
CA GLU A 256 -10.63 -1.16 15.29
C GLU A 256 -11.17 -0.20 14.20
N TYR A 257 -12.11 -0.64 13.37
CA TYR A 257 -12.78 0.22 12.39
C TYR A 257 -13.53 1.37 13.07
N GLN A 258 -14.22 1.07 14.17
CA GLN A 258 -14.91 2.09 14.95
C GLN A 258 -13.94 3.16 15.45
N ALA A 259 -12.76 2.76 15.94
CA ALA A 259 -11.72 3.69 16.42
C ALA A 259 -11.03 4.45 15.27
N ALA A 260 -10.72 3.79 14.16
CA ALA A 260 -10.01 4.35 13.02
C ALA A 260 -10.84 5.38 12.23
N TYR A 261 -12.16 5.19 12.19
CA TYR A 261 -13.08 5.98 11.36
C TYR A 261 -14.15 6.72 12.17
N TYR A 262 -14.10 6.61 13.50
CA TYR A 262 -15.05 7.27 14.41
C TYR A 262 -16.51 6.94 14.07
N LEU A 263 -16.77 5.67 13.77
CA LEU A 263 -18.09 5.21 13.35
C LEU A 263 -19.00 5.06 14.57
N ASP A 264 -20.28 5.30 14.36
CA ASP A 264 -21.33 4.81 15.26
C ASP A 264 -21.71 3.37 14.88
N ALA A 265 -22.53 2.72 15.71
CA ALA A 265 -22.95 1.34 15.48
C ALA A 265 -23.71 1.13 14.15
N ALA A 266 -24.42 2.16 13.66
CA ALA A 266 -25.16 2.05 12.41
C ALA A 266 -24.19 2.02 11.22
N ARG A 267 -23.27 2.98 11.15
CA ARG A 267 -22.25 3.06 10.09
C ARG A 267 -21.24 1.92 10.14
N LEU A 268 -20.98 1.38 11.33
CA LEU A 268 -20.09 0.24 11.50
C LEU A 268 -20.62 -1.01 10.78
N ARG A 269 -21.95 -1.23 10.80
CA ARG A 269 -22.57 -2.33 10.07
C ARG A 269 -22.31 -2.21 8.57
N ASP A 270 -22.51 -1.02 8.01
CA ASP A 270 -22.27 -0.74 6.58
C ASP A 270 -20.79 -0.90 6.19
N ALA A 271 -19.86 -0.75 7.14
CA ALA A 271 -18.42 -0.90 6.91
C ALA A 271 -17.94 -2.37 6.96
N LEU A 272 -18.80 -3.31 7.35
CA LEU A 272 -18.46 -4.72 7.54
C LEU A 272 -19.34 -5.61 6.62
N PRO A 273 -19.00 -5.70 5.32
CA PRO A 273 -19.91 -6.20 4.28
C PRO A 273 -20.18 -7.70 4.36
N LEU A 274 -19.52 -8.47 5.24
CA LEU A 274 -19.63 -9.92 5.24
C LEU A 274 -21.06 -10.39 5.58
N VAL A 275 -21.74 -9.68 6.48
CA VAL A 275 -23.14 -9.97 6.81
C VAL A 275 -24.05 -9.74 5.60
N ASP A 276 -23.81 -8.67 4.84
CA ASP A 276 -24.59 -8.35 3.63
C ASP A 276 -24.33 -9.39 2.53
N LEU A 277 -23.08 -9.83 2.35
CA LEU A 277 -22.73 -10.90 1.40
C LEU A 277 -23.48 -12.21 1.72
N MET A 278 -23.59 -12.58 3.00
CA MET A 278 -24.32 -13.78 3.44
C MET A 278 -25.83 -13.70 3.20
N GLN A 279 -26.39 -12.49 3.29
CA GLN A 279 -27.82 -12.24 3.14
C GLN A 279 -28.25 -12.08 1.68
N SER A 280 -27.31 -11.85 0.77
CA SER A 280 -27.59 -11.76 -0.65
C SER A 280 -28.09 -13.10 -1.21
N GLU A 281 -29.26 -13.08 -1.85
CA GLU A 281 -29.85 -14.26 -2.50
C GLU A 281 -29.18 -14.58 -3.84
N ASP A 282 -28.56 -13.58 -4.46
CA ASP A 282 -27.92 -13.70 -5.76
C ASP A 282 -26.47 -14.22 -5.68
N LEU A 283 -25.90 -14.24 -4.47
CA LEU A 283 -24.53 -14.69 -4.23
C LEU A 283 -24.49 -16.14 -3.75
N ARG A 284 -23.60 -16.93 -4.35
CA ARG A 284 -23.35 -18.32 -3.97
C ARG A 284 -21.92 -18.48 -3.48
N LEU A 285 -21.77 -18.88 -2.22
CA LEU A 285 -20.49 -19.25 -1.64
C LEU A 285 -19.91 -20.46 -2.39
N GLN A 286 -18.68 -20.35 -2.86
CA GLN A 286 -17.95 -21.43 -3.53
C GLN A 286 -17.31 -22.38 -2.51
N PRO A 287 -16.96 -23.62 -2.91
CA PRO A 287 -16.10 -24.49 -2.11
C PRO A 287 -14.78 -23.81 -1.74
N LEU A 288 -14.32 -24.02 -0.51
CA LEU A 288 -13.05 -23.48 -0.03
C LEU A 288 -11.88 -24.09 -0.81
N LEU A 289 -11.02 -23.23 -1.37
CA LEU A 289 -9.76 -23.64 -2.00
C LEU A 289 -8.79 -24.23 -0.97
N ARG A 290 -7.91 -25.14 -1.41
CA ARG A 290 -7.03 -25.92 -0.50
C ARG A 290 -5.55 -25.78 -0.77
N ASP A 291 -5.18 -25.58 -2.04
CA ASP A 291 -3.81 -25.29 -2.42
C ASP A 291 -3.60 -23.79 -2.26
N LEU A 292 -3.00 -23.40 -1.13
CA LEU A 292 -2.90 -22.02 -0.68
C LEU A 292 -1.50 -21.71 -0.20
N GLU A 293 -1.05 -20.50 -0.45
CA GLU A 293 0.20 -19.95 0.05
C GLU A 293 -0.04 -19.18 1.35
N LEU A 294 0.83 -19.40 2.35
CA LEU A 294 0.89 -18.58 3.55
C LEU A 294 1.67 -17.29 3.24
N ARG A 295 1.03 -16.14 3.44
CA ARG A 295 1.68 -14.83 3.32
C ARG A 295 1.78 -14.20 4.71
N VAL A 296 3.00 -13.99 5.18
CA VAL A 296 3.31 -13.32 6.45
C VAL A 296 3.82 -11.90 6.17
N PHE A 297 3.28 -10.91 6.87
CA PHE A 297 3.57 -9.48 6.66
C PHE A 297 3.32 -8.67 7.94
N GLY A 298 3.42 -7.34 7.85
CA GLY A 298 3.28 -6.46 9.02
C GLY A 298 4.38 -6.71 10.05
N GLU A 299 5.63 -6.83 9.58
CA GLU A 299 6.79 -7.19 10.40
C GLU A 299 6.64 -8.57 11.09
N GLY A 300 5.99 -9.51 10.40
CA GLY A 300 5.79 -10.87 10.89
C GLY A 300 4.64 -11.04 11.88
N ARG A 301 3.73 -10.07 11.99
CA ARG A 301 2.62 -10.10 12.97
C ARG A 301 1.25 -10.31 12.36
N LEU A 302 1.18 -10.25 11.03
CA LEU A 302 -0.03 -10.48 10.26
C LEU A 302 0.20 -11.65 9.30
N ALA A 303 -0.86 -12.40 9.05
CA ALA A 303 -0.86 -13.45 8.05
C ALA A 303 -2.21 -13.56 7.34
N ARG A 304 -2.16 -14.05 6.10
CA ARG A 304 -3.33 -14.48 5.33
C ARG A 304 -2.97 -15.70 4.48
N LEU A 305 -3.98 -16.45 4.07
CA LEU A 305 -3.84 -17.48 3.04
C LEU A 305 -4.36 -16.92 1.71
N VAL A 306 -3.62 -17.17 0.64
CA VAL A 306 -3.97 -16.77 -0.73
C VAL A 306 -3.80 -17.92 -1.70
N ASP A 307 -4.45 -17.88 -2.86
CA ASP A 307 -4.17 -18.79 -3.97
C ASP A 307 -2.92 -18.37 -4.78
N GLU A 308 -2.70 -19.02 -5.93
CA GLU A 308 -1.54 -18.75 -6.81
C GLU A 308 -1.54 -17.34 -7.42
N ASP A 309 -2.71 -16.72 -7.56
CA ASP A 309 -2.86 -15.35 -8.08
C ASP A 309 -2.70 -14.32 -6.94
N GLY A 310 -2.85 -14.74 -5.69
CA GLY A 310 -2.77 -13.90 -4.51
C GLY A 310 -4.14 -13.49 -3.96
N ASP A 311 -5.20 -14.12 -4.43
CA ASP A 311 -6.58 -13.85 -4.05
C ASP A 311 -7.03 -14.69 -2.84
N SER A 312 -8.11 -14.26 -2.19
CA SER A 312 -8.65 -14.97 -1.02
C SER A 312 -9.31 -16.31 -1.40
N PRO A 313 -9.10 -17.38 -0.62
CA PRO A 313 -9.76 -18.67 -0.87
C PRO A 313 -11.28 -18.69 -0.62
N ILE A 314 -11.85 -17.64 -0.02
CA ILE A 314 -13.29 -17.54 0.23
C ILE A 314 -13.91 -16.61 -0.82
N VAL A 315 -14.72 -17.21 -1.70
CA VAL A 315 -15.31 -16.52 -2.84
C VAL A 315 -16.82 -16.69 -2.86
N PHE A 316 -17.53 -15.59 -3.06
CA PHE A 316 -18.94 -15.61 -3.50
C PHE A 316 -19.00 -15.37 -5.00
N VAL A 317 -19.85 -16.11 -5.71
CA VAL A 317 -20.10 -15.90 -7.15
C VAL A 317 -21.51 -15.40 -7.35
N GLY A 318 -21.64 -14.24 -7.99
CA GLY A 318 -22.91 -13.61 -8.33
C GLY A 318 -23.41 -13.91 -9.75
N PRO A 319 -24.47 -13.20 -10.20
CA PRO A 319 -24.94 -13.24 -11.58
C PRO A 319 -23.83 -12.82 -12.55
N GLY A 320 -23.70 -13.55 -13.66
CA GLY A 320 -22.63 -13.29 -14.65
C GLY A 320 -21.25 -13.80 -14.24
N GLU A 321 -21.17 -14.70 -13.25
CA GLU A 321 -19.94 -15.35 -12.78
C GLU A 321 -18.89 -14.37 -12.20
N ILE A 322 -19.35 -13.20 -11.73
CA ILE A 322 -18.49 -12.24 -11.05
C ILE A 322 -18.17 -12.76 -9.65
N GLY A 323 -16.88 -12.94 -9.37
CA GLY A 323 -16.35 -13.34 -8.07
C GLY A 323 -16.22 -12.15 -7.11
N TYR A 324 -16.59 -12.38 -5.85
CA TYR A 324 -16.41 -11.47 -4.72
C TYR A 324 -15.55 -12.19 -3.68
N PHE A 325 -14.29 -11.79 -3.60
CA PHE A 325 -13.31 -12.35 -2.68
C PHE A 325 -13.48 -11.73 -1.29
N VAL A 326 -13.50 -12.58 -0.26
CA VAL A 326 -13.55 -12.15 1.15
C VAL A 326 -12.14 -12.14 1.69
N GLU A 327 -11.48 -10.99 1.66
CA GLU A 327 -10.16 -10.85 2.27
C GLU A 327 -10.23 -11.03 3.79
N LEU A 328 -9.37 -11.88 4.32
CA LEU A 328 -9.25 -12.13 5.75
C LEU A 328 -7.78 -11.96 6.15
N THR A 329 -7.50 -11.07 7.09
CA THR A 329 -6.17 -10.88 7.66
C THR A 329 -6.21 -11.18 9.15
N TYR A 330 -5.27 -12.01 9.60
CA TYR A 330 -5.20 -12.46 10.97
C TYR A 330 -3.95 -11.95 11.68
N ALA A 331 -4.11 -11.63 12.96
CA ALA A 331 -3.01 -11.49 13.90
C ALA A 331 -2.95 -12.72 14.82
N ARG A 332 -1.75 -13.12 15.24
CA ARG A 332 -1.58 -14.16 16.27
C ARG A 332 -1.43 -13.51 17.64
N THR A 333 -2.26 -13.91 18.60
CA THR A 333 -2.16 -13.47 20.00
C THR A 333 -1.99 -14.68 20.93
N ASP A 334 -1.81 -14.43 22.23
CA ASP A 334 -1.73 -15.50 23.25
C ASP A 334 -3.01 -16.37 23.29
N ASP A 335 -4.17 -15.80 22.91
CA ASP A 335 -5.45 -16.51 22.86
C ASP A 335 -5.68 -17.26 21.54
N GLY A 336 -4.75 -17.19 20.59
CA GLY A 336 -4.87 -17.79 19.26
C GLY A 336 -4.99 -16.76 18.13
N TRP A 337 -5.65 -17.15 17.03
CA TRP A 337 -5.82 -16.30 15.85
C TRP A 337 -6.97 -15.30 16.04
N ARG A 338 -6.74 -14.05 15.67
CA ARG A 338 -7.74 -12.98 15.70
C ARG A 338 -7.91 -12.38 14.31
N LEU A 339 -9.14 -12.37 13.81
CA LEU A 339 -9.47 -11.69 12.55
C LEU A 339 -9.40 -10.17 12.80
N VAL A 340 -8.45 -9.52 12.14
CA VAL A 340 -8.25 -8.08 12.26
C VAL A 340 -8.72 -7.33 11.02
N ARG A 341 -8.71 -7.92 9.82
CA ARG A 341 -9.28 -7.30 8.61
C ARG A 341 -10.02 -8.27 7.74
#